data_AF-A0AAU3AWN4-F1
#
_entry.id   AF-A0AAU3AWN4-F1
#
_cell.length_a   1.000
_cell.length_b   1.000
_cell.length_c   1.000
_cell.angle_alpha   90.00
_cell.angle_beta   90.00
_cell.angle_gamma   90.00
#
_symmetry.space_group_name_H-M   'P 1'
#
loop_
_entity.id
_entity.type
_entity.pdbx_description
1 polymer ?
#
loop_
_entity_poly.entity_id
_entity_poly.type
_entity_poly.pdbx_seq_one_letter_code
_entity_poly.pdbx_strand_id
1 'polypeptide(L)'
;MSSLPPTGGRARRLALTSGAAVLTGALLAAGAATASAGAAPEHHDGASVAATAQALGLGAKEELVVKDVIKDADGTVHTRYERTYAGLPVLGGDLIVHRAADGSVKDVTKAVKTAIKVASLTPKQTPTAATSAAVKAAKAAKTRGAATGDAPRKVIWAADGKPVLAYETVVTGTQHDGVTPSRLRVITDANTGKKLYEIQLINDIADGITTKGGSAAATPGGSQVGAVGTGASQYSGTVSLNTTKSSTGYTLVDSVRGGSSTVDLKHKTSGKGTVFTDADNKWGTGSPANNQTAAVDAAYGAAQTWDFYKNVLHRNGIKDDGRAPVSRVHYGNAYQNAFWDDQSFTITYGDGASNQHPLTQLDVAGHEFSHGVTSATANLQYSGESGGLNEATSDIFGTAVEWNANNAQDKGDYLLGEKIDIFGNGKPLRYQDKPSKDGRGSADYWSAGVGNLDVHYSSGVANHFFYLLSEGSGAKDINGVHYDSPTVDSSTVTGIGRDKAVQIWYKALTTYFTSTTDYHGARQGTLKAATDLYGANSAEVKAVDAAWAGVNVKP
;
A
#
# COMPACT_ATOMS: atom_id res chain seq x y z
N MET A 1 -84.54 22.01 -17.86
CA MET A 1 -83.88 21.67 -19.14
C MET A 1 -82.40 21.53 -18.81
N SER A 2 -81.86 20.32 -18.57
CA SER A 2 -81.62 19.21 -19.53
C SER A 2 -80.47 19.56 -20.48
N SER A 3 -79.44 18.72 -20.70
CA SER A 3 -79.36 17.25 -20.57
C SER A 3 -78.02 16.70 -19.98
N LEU A 4 -77.91 15.37 -19.90
CA LEU A 4 -76.84 14.56 -19.28
C LEU A 4 -75.66 14.20 -20.26
N PRO A 5 -74.52 13.63 -19.77
CA PRO A 5 -73.32 13.28 -20.57
C PRO A 5 -73.37 11.81 -21.09
N PRO A 6 -72.30 11.16 -21.65
CA PRO A 6 -71.19 10.58 -20.84
C PRO A 6 -69.81 10.27 -21.54
N THR A 7 -68.86 9.66 -20.78
CA THR A 7 -67.72 8.77 -21.20
C THR A 7 -66.53 9.26 -22.04
N GLY A 8 -65.31 8.70 -21.84
CA GLY A 8 -64.14 9.00 -22.72
C GLY A 8 -62.83 8.16 -22.62
N GLY A 9 -62.16 8.06 -21.47
CA GLY A 9 -61.05 7.09 -21.22
C GLY A 9 -59.58 7.39 -21.68
N ARG A 10 -58.65 6.72 -20.96
CA ARG A 10 -57.23 6.36 -21.29
C ARG A 10 -56.09 7.41 -21.35
N ALA A 11 -55.48 7.64 -20.17
CA ALA A 11 -54.11 7.23 -19.77
C ALA A 11 -52.81 7.66 -20.52
N ARG A 12 -51.79 8.03 -19.69
CA ARG A 12 -50.32 8.17 -19.94
C ARG A 12 -49.92 9.24 -20.99
N ARG A 13 -49.05 10.22 -20.69
CA ARG A 13 -47.71 10.12 -20.07
C ARG A 13 -47.34 11.42 -19.35
N LEU A 14 -46.68 11.31 -18.19
CA LEU A 14 -45.97 12.44 -17.57
C LEU A 14 -44.51 12.41 -18.06
N ALA A 15 -44.04 13.48 -18.69
CA ALA A 15 -42.65 13.59 -19.14
C ALA A 15 -41.82 14.27 -18.03
N LEU A 16 -40.95 13.51 -17.37
CA LEU A 16 -39.93 14.12 -16.50
C LEU A 16 -38.79 14.65 -17.37
N THR A 17 -38.66 15.97 -17.44
CA THR A 17 -37.44 16.63 -17.94
C THR A 17 -36.36 16.56 -16.87
N SER A 18 -35.44 15.61 -17.01
CA SER A 18 -34.27 15.47 -16.13
C SER A 18 -33.27 16.62 -16.35
N GLY A 19 -33.47 17.74 -15.66
CA GLY A 19 -32.49 18.83 -15.62
C GLY A 19 -31.25 18.41 -14.84
N ALA A 20 -30.06 18.58 -15.44
CA ALA A 20 -28.80 18.29 -14.77
C ALA A 20 -28.50 19.35 -13.70
N ALA A 21 -28.66 18.99 -12.43
CA ALA A 21 -28.30 19.85 -11.31
C ALA A 21 -26.78 19.85 -11.10
N VAL A 22 -26.10 20.87 -11.63
CA VAL A 22 -24.70 21.15 -11.30
C VAL A 22 -24.63 21.67 -9.87
N LEU A 23 -24.48 20.77 -8.91
CA LEU A 23 -24.25 21.10 -7.51
C LEU A 23 -22.82 21.61 -7.34
N THR A 24 -22.67 22.94 -7.37
CA THR A 24 -21.43 23.63 -6.96
C THR A 24 -21.22 23.42 -5.46
N GLY A 25 -20.40 22.44 -5.09
CA GLY A 25 -20.01 22.19 -3.70
C GLY A 25 -19.27 23.41 -3.14
N ALA A 26 -19.88 24.08 -2.16
CA ALA A 26 -19.24 25.21 -1.49
C ALA A 26 -18.13 24.72 -0.55
N LEU A 27 -16.89 25.15 -0.78
CA LEU A 27 -15.76 24.80 0.08
C LEU A 27 -15.95 25.42 1.48
N LEU A 28 -16.16 24.58 2.49
CA LEU A 28 -15.83 24.92 3.87
C LEU A 28 -14.33 24.71 4.10
N ALA A 29 -13.55 25.70 3.67
CA ALA A 29 -12.10 25.75 3.89
C ALA A 29 -11.78 26.05 5.38
N ALA A 30 -12.02 25.06 6.25
CA ALA A 30 -11.41 25.03 7.58
C ALA A 30 -9.91 24.78 7.39
N GLY A 31 -9.07 25.70 7.90
CA GLY A 31 -7.64 25.73 7.61
C GLY A 31 -6.84 24.59 8.24
N ALA A 32 -6.77 23.44 7.58
CA ALA A 32 -5.67 22.51 7.74
C ALA A 32 -4.44 23.06 6.98
N ALA A 33 -3.32 23.24 7.68
CA ALA A 33 -2.05 23.57 7.04
C ALA A 33 -1.44 22.27 6.46
N THR A 34 -1.89 21.86 5.28
CA THR A 34 -1.37 20.65 4.63
C THR A 34 0.07 20.85 4.15
N ALA A 35 0.89 19.80 4.26
CA ALA A 35 2.23 19.80 3.69
C ALA A 35 2.13 19.78 2.16
N SER A 36 2.84 20.69 1.50
CA SER A 36 3.01 20.65 0.05
C SER A 36 4.02 19.56 -0.30
N ALA A 37 3.62 18.56 -1.08
CA ALA A 37 4.56 17.59 -1.66
C ALA A 37 5.67 18.31 -2.45
N GLY A 38 6.86 17.72 -2.46
CA GLY A 38 8.09 18.41 -2.81
C GLY A 38 8.17 18.88 -4.26
N ALA A 39 9.02 19.89 -4.49
CA ALA A 39 9.72 19.95 -5.77
C ALA A 39 10.54 18.66 -5.95
N ALA A 40 10.84 18.29 -7.20
CA ALA A 40 11.84 17.25 -7.48
C ALA A 40 13.12 17.57 -6.66
N PRO A 41 13.72 16.57 -5.99
CA PRO A 41 14.59 16.79 -4.83
C PRO A 41 15.66 17.82 -5.13
N GLU A 42 15.65 18.94 -4.40
CA GLU A 42 16.68 19.97 -4.52
C GLU A 42 18.04 19.30 -4.43
N HIS A 43 18.95 19.64 -5.36
CA HIS A 43 20.21 18.94 -5.54
C HIS A 43 21.11 19.04 -4.30
N HIS A 44 20.92 18.12 -3.35
CA HIS A 44 21.83 17.85 -2.26
C HIS A 44 23.16 17.39 -2.86
N ASP A 45 24.10 18.32 -2.98
CA ASP A 45 25.46 18.01 -3.41
C ASP A 45 26.14 17.05 -2.43
N GLY A 46 27.20 16.37 -2.88
CA GLY A 46 27.93 15.43 -2.03
C GLY A 46 28.54 16.08 -0.77
N ALA A 47 28.75 17.40 -0.77
CA ALA A 47 29.29 18.13 0.37
C ALA A 47 28.24 18.26 1.50
N SER A 48 27.00 18.62 1.18
CA SER A 48 25.88 18.72 2.12
C SER A 48 25.54 17.38 2.79
N VAL A 49 25.67 16.28 2.03
CA VAL A 49 25.48 14.91 2.51
C VAL A 49 26.63 14.48 3.43
N ALA A 50 27.89 14.74 3.05
CA ALA A 50 29.06 14.45 3.88
C ALA A 50 29.07 15.28 5.19
N ALA A 51 28.71 16.57 5.12
CA ALA A 51 28.56 17.43 6.30
C ALA A 51 27.44 16.94 7.22
N THR A 52 26.34 16.40 6.67
CA THR A 52 25.28 15.77 7.47
C THR A 52 25.79 14.51 8.16
N ALA A 53 26.53 13.63 7.49
CA ALA A 53 27.13 12.44 8.11
C ALA A 53 28.09 12.79 9.26
N GLN A 54 28.90 13.85 9.10
CA GLN A 54 29.78 14.38 10.15
C GLN A 54 29.00 14.95 11.34
N ALA A 55 27.97 15.77 11.10
CA ALA A 55 27.12 16.35 12.14
C ALA A 55 26.34 15.29 12.94
N LEU A 56 26.01 14.16 12.30
CA LEU A 56 25.38 13.00 12.95
C LEU A 56 26.36 12.10 13.72
N GLY A 57 27.67 12.40 13.70
CA GLY A 57 28.71 11.62 14.36
C GLY A 57 28.92 10.22 13.78
N LEU A 58 28.59 10.02 12.49
CA LEU A 58 28.77 8.73 11.82
C LEU A 58 30.26 8.39 11.65
N GLY A 59 30.59 7.10 11.66
CA GLY A 59 31.99 6.68 11.52
C GLY A 59 32.54 7.00 10.12
N ALA A 60 33.86 7.19 9.98
CA ALA A 60 34.55 7.50 8.71
C ALA A 60 34.53 6.38 7.64
N LYS A 61 33.57 5.46 7.74
CA LYS A 61 33.21 4.44 6.75
C LYS A 61 31.71 4.46 6.43
N GLU A 62 30.88 5.12 7.24
CA GLU A 62 29.45 5.30 6.97
C GLU A 62 29.26 6.44 5.99
N GLU A 63 28.50 6.20 4.93
CA GLU A 63 28.07 7.22 3.97
C GLU A 63 26.55 7.26 3.95
N LEU A 64 25.98 8.41 3.58
CA LEU A 64 24.54 8.60 3.44
C LEU A 64 24.16 8.71 1.96
N VAL A 65 23.04 8.12 1.58
CA VAL A 65 22.47 8.19 0.23
C VAL A 65 21.05 8.72 0.34
N VAL A 66 20.80 9.94 -0.17
CA VAL A 66 19.44 10.54 -0.17
C VAL A 66 18.48 9.64 -0.94
N LYS A 67 17.29 9.41 -0.39
CA LYS A 67 16.21 8.63 -0.99
C LYS A 67 14.95 9.46 -1.23
N ASP A 68 14.64 10.37 -0.31
CA ASP A 68 13.43 11.21 -0.34
C ASP A 68 13.68 12.51 0.43
N VAL A 69 12.96 13.58 0.07
CA VAL A 69 13.03 14.91 0.69
C VAL A 69 11.63 15.50 0.76
N ILE A 70 11.04 15.53 1.96
CA ILE A 70 9.70 16.07 2.21
C ILE A 70 9.83 17.39 2.96
N LYS A 71 8.99 18.39 2.63
CA LYS A 71 8.99 19.70 3.28
C LYS A 71 7.59 20.06 3.79
N ASP A 72 7.49 20.32 5.09
CA ASP A 72 6.25 20.77 5.73
C ASP A 72 5.96 22.25 5.46
N ALA A 73 4.72 22.66 5.70
CA ALA A 73 4.26 24.04 5.56
C ALA A 73 4.95 25.03 6.53
N ASP A 74 5.49 24.57 7.67
CA ASP A 74 6.32 25.40 8.58
C ASP A 74 7.76 25.59 8.06
N GLY A 75 8.12 24.93 6.95
CA GLY A 75 9.44 24.92 6.36
C GLY A 75 10.38 23.82 6.89
N THR A 76 9.93 22.94 7.81
CA THR A 76 10.67 21.76 8.25
C THR A 76 10.96 20.84 7.08
N VAL A 77 12.19 20.31 7.01
CA VAL A 77 12.62 19.38 5.96
C VAL A 77 12.95 18.03 6.59
N HIS A 78 12.34 16.98 6.04
CA HIS A 78 12.61 15.59 6.38
C HIS A 78 13.38 14.93 5.24
N THR A 79 14.70 14.74 5.41
CA THR A 79 15.53 14.04 4.42
C THR A 79 15.71 12.58 4.83
N ARG A 80 15.22 11.65 4.02
CA ARG A 80 15.38 10.20 4.20
C ARG A 80 16.66 9.73 3.53
N TYR A 81 17.43 8.91 4.25
CA TYR A 81 18.70 8.37 3.79
C TYR A 81 18.79 6.84 3.97
N GLU A 82 19.30 6.15 2.95
CA GLU A 82 19.98 4.87 3.13
C GLU A 82 21.42 5.11 3.64
N ARG A 83 22.02 4.10 4.28
CA ARG A 83 23.45 4.09 4.64
C ARG A 83 24.25 3.11 3.78
N THR A 84 25.50 3.48 3.47
CA THR A 84 26.57 2.52 3.13
C THR A 84 27.51 2.37 4.32
N TYR A 85 28.28 1.29 4.36
CA TYR A 85 29.45 1.14 5.22
C TYR A 85 30.61 0.57 4.39
N ALA A 86 31.64 1.38 4.14
CA ALA A 86 32.75 1.10 3.23
C ALA A 86 32.26 0.64 1.83
N GLY A 87 31.26 1.33 1.29
CA GLY A 87 30.63 1.02 0.00
C GLY A 87 29.67 -0.18 -0.02
N LEU A 88 29.47 -0.87 1.11
CA LEU A 88 28.45 -1.93 1.22
C LEU A 88 27.11 -1.35 1.68
N PRO A 89 25.97 -1.69 1.07
CA PRO A 89 24.65 -1.26 1.56
C PRO A 89 24.36 -1.74 2.99
N VAL A 90 23.71 -0.91 3.81
CA VAL A 90 23.31 -1.25 5.18
C VAL A 90 21.79 -1.50 5.25
N LEU A 91 21.39 -2.75 5.35
CA LEU A 91 19.98 -3.18 5.43
C LEU A 91 19.47 -3.09 6.87
N GLY A 92 18.27 -2.54 7.08
CA GLY A 92 17.82 -2.07 8.40
C GLY A 92 18.63 -0.88 8.92
N GLY A 93 19.28 -0.15 8.02
CA GLY A 93 20.22 0.92 8.33
C GLY A 93 19.74 2.33 7.99
N ASP A 94 18.53 2.50 7.47
CA ASP A 94 18.00 3.80 7.08
C ASP A 94 17.79 4.77 8.25
N LEU A 95 17.74 6.06 7.94
CA LEU A 95 17.47 7.13 8.89
C LEU A 95 16.80 8.33 8.21
N ILE A 96 16.16 9.19 8.99
CA ILE A 96 15.51 10.42 8.55
C ILE A 96 16.06 11.56 9.40
N VAL A 97 16.61 12.59 8.77
CA VAL A 97 17.07 13.82 9.46
C VAL A 97 15.97 14.86 9.35
N HIS A 98 15.55 15.39 10.49
CA HIS A 98 14.52 16.41 10.60
C HIS A 98 15.20 17.76 10.82
N ARG A 99 15.07 18.69 9.88
CA ARG A 99 15.66 20.03 9.96
C ARG A 99 14.59 21.10 10.08
N ALA A 100 14.79 22.10 10.92
CA ALA A 100 13.95 23.30 10.93
C ALA A 100 14.15 24.14 9.66
N ALA A 101 13.30 25.15 9.45
CA ALA A 101 13.38 26.06 8.31
C ALA A 101 14.70 26.87 8.22
N ASP A 102 15.44 26.99 9.33
CA ASP A 102 16.79 27.59 9.38
C ASP A 102 17.93 26.59 9.06
N GLY A 103 17.59 25.33 8.76
CA GLY A 103 18.52 24.24 8.49
C GLY A 103 19.07 23.50 9.72
N SER A 104 18.81 23.97 10.95
CA SER A 104 19.22 23.30 12.18
C SER A 104 18.56 21.92 12.34
N VAL A 105 19.25 20.95 12.91
CA VAL A 105 18.70 19.59 13.11
C VAL A 105 17.80 19.58 14.35
N LYS A 106 16.49 19.37 14.16
CA LYS A 106 15.48 19.18 15.22
C LYS A 106 15.59 17.78 15.84
N ASP A 107 15.66 16.73 15.01
CA ASP A 107 15.59 15.31 15.42
C ASP A 107 16.21 14.38 14.35
N VAL A 108 16.45 13.12 14.69
CA VAL A 108 16.95 12.08 13.78
C VAL A 108 16.28 10.73 14.07
N THR A 109 15.29 10.35 13.26
CA THR A 109 14.75 8.98 13.30
C THR A 109 15.82 8.03 12.75
N LYS A 110 16.09 6.91 13.42
CA LYS A 110 17.06 5.89 12.96
C LYS A 110 16.47 4.49 13.07
N ALA A 111 16.51 3.71 11.99
CA ALA A 111 16.14 2.30 11.96
C ALA A 111 16.93 1.47 12.99
N VAL A 112 18.20 1.84 13.18
CA VAL A 112 19.09 1.27 14.19
C VAL A 112 19.89 2.38 14.88
N LYS A 113 19.84 2.41 16.21
CA LYS A 113 20.55 3.37 17.08
C LYS A 113 22.03 3.01 17.27
N THR A 114 22.38 1.72 17.16
CA THR A 114 23.75 1.21 17.20
C THR A 114 24.59 1.78 16.05
N ALA A 115 25.82 2.21 16.34
CA ALA A 115 26.77 2.64 15.31
C ALA A 115 27.13 1.49 14.36
N ILE A 116 27.17 1.74 13.05
CA ILE A 116 27.45 0.69 12.06
C ILE A 116 28.95 0.36 12.10
N LYS A 117 29.29 -0.79 12.70
CA LYS A 117 30.66 -1.25 12.85
C LYS A 117 30.73 -2.76 12.84
N VAL A 118 31.45 -3.32 11.88
CA VAL A 118 31.73 -4.77 11.78
C VAL A 118 33.21 -5.06 11.99
N ALA A 119 33.52 -6.22 12.58
CA ALA A 119 34.90 -6.61 12.93
C ALA A 119 35.79 -6.91 11.70
N SER A 120 35.20 -7.27 10.57
CA SER A 120 35.88 -7.56 9.30
C SER A 120 34.96 -7.23 8.12
N LEU A 121 35.56 -6.81 7.00
CA LEU A 121 34.92 -6.70 5.68
C LEU A 121 35.30 -7.88 4.75
N THR A 122 36.23 -8.72 5.19
CA THR A 122 36.58 -9.99 4.55
C THR A 122 35.68 -11.09 5.11
N PRO A 123 34.83 -11.72 4.29
CA PRO A 123 33.96 -12.82 4.70
C PRO A 123 34.77 -14.11 4.88
N LYS A 124 34.32 -14.99 5.79
CA LYS A 124 34.88 -16.36 5.91
C LYS A 124 34.12 -17.38 5.04
N GLN A 125 32.87 -17.08 4.71
CA GLN A 125 32.06 -17.89 3.80
C GLN A 125 32.24 -17.43 2.35
N THR A 126 32.27 -18.36 1.41
CA THR A 126 32.27 -18.05 -0.02
C THR A 126 30.87 -17.62 -0.48
N PRO A 127 30.74 -16.86 -1.58
CA PRO A 127 29.44 -16.56 -2.17
C PRO A 127 28.65 -17.84 -2.51
N THR A 128 29.32 -18.88 -3.03
CA THR A 128 28.71 -20.18 -3.34
C THR A 128 28.13 -20.88 -2.11
N ALA A 129 28.75 -20.74 -0.93
CA ALA A 129 28.21 -21.24 0.33
C ALA A 129 26.95 -20.46 0.74
N ALA A 130 26.95 -19.13 0.56
CA ALA A 130 25.77 -18.29 0.83
C ALA A 130 24.61 -18.56 -0.16
N THR A 131 24.89 -18.78 -1.45
CA THR A 131 23.90 -19.27 -2.44
C THR A 131 23.28 -20.58 -1.98
N SER A 132 24.11 -21.53 -1.53
CA SER A 132 23.66 -22.86 -1.08
C SER A 132 22.81 -22.77 0.19
N ALA A 133 23.19 -21.91 1.14
CA ALA A 133 22.42 -21.63 2.35
C ALA A 133 21.06 -20.97 2.02
N ALA A 134 21.04 -20.00 1.10
CA ALA A 134 19.83 -19.32 0.67
C ALA A 134 18.86 -20.26 -0.07
N VAL A 135 19.35 -21.11 -0.99
CA VAL A 135 18.50 -22.12 -1.65
C VAL A 135 17.97 -23.17 -0.66
N LYS A 136 18.74 -23.51 0.38
CA LYS A 136 18.25 -24.36 1.49
C LYS A 136 17.17 -23.65 2.31
N ALA A 137 17.35 -22.37 2.62
CA ALA A 137 16.36 -21.56 3.33
C ALA A 137 15.05 -21.44 2.54
N ALA A 138 15.13 -21.10 1.25
CA ALA A 138 13.97 -21.03 0.36
C ALA A 138 13.18 -22.34 0.29
N LYS A 139 13.87 -23.49 0.22
CA LYS A 139 13.23 -24.82 0.27
C LYS A 139 12.56 -25.11 1.62
N ALA A 140 13.10 -24.60 2.73
CA ALA A 140 12.45 -24.69 4.04
C ALA A 140 11.21 -23.79 4.13
N ALA A 141 11.29 -22.57 3.57
CA ALA A 141 10.17 -21.67 3.30
C ALA A 141 9.27 -22.15 2.12
N LYS A 142 9.28 -23.46 1.82
CA LYS A 142 8.46 -24.14 0.81
C LYS A 142 8.53 -23.59 -0.63
N THR A 143 9.49 -22.72 -0.95
CA THR A 143 9.66 -22.15 -2.29
C THR A 143 9.94 -23.28 -3.29
N ARG A 144 8.99 -23.55 -4.19
CA ARG A 144 9.14 -24.58 -5.22
C ARG A 144 9.94 -24.02 -6.40
N GLY A 145 10.70 -24.89 -7.08
CA GLY A 145 11.60 -24.48 -8.16
C GLY A 145 12.75 -23.54 -7.74
N ALA A 146 13.06 -23.45 -6.44
CA ALA A 146 14.03 -22.52 -5.85
C ALA A 146 15.38 -22.48 -6.59
N ALA A 147 15.68 -21.35 -7.24
CA ALA A 147 16.87 -21.10 -8.03
C ALA A 147 17.32 -19.63 -7.95
N THR A 148 18.63 -19.39 -7.96
CA THR A 148 19.22 -18.03 -7.96
C THR A 148 19.67 -17.63 -9.36
N GLY A 149 19.35 -16.42 -9.80
CA GLY A 149 19.91 -15.85 -11.03
C GLY A 149 21.31 -15.28 -10.78
N ASP A 150 21.38 -14.22 -9.98
CA ASP A 150 22.60 -13.47 -9.69
C ASP A 150 23.44 -14.07 -8.55
N ALA A 151 24.71 -13.66 -8.50
CA ALA A 151 25.62 -13.99 -7.39
C ALA A 151 25.28 -13.16 -6.13
N PRO A 152 25.45 -13.71 -4.91
CA PRO A 152 25.12 -13.00 -3.67
C PRO A 152 25.89 -11.69 -3.47
N ARG A 153 25.16 -10.61 -3.15
CA ARG A 153 25.73 -9.28 -2.88
C ARG A 153 26.23 -9.20 -1.44
N LYS A 154 27.41 -8.63 -1.20
CA LYS A 154 27.86 -8.30 0.16
C LYS A 154 27.11 -7.07 0.67
N VAL A 155 26.58 -7.15 1.88
CA VAL A 155 25.84 -6.10 2.59
C VAL A 155 26.26 -6.07 4.06
N ILE A 156 25.92 -5.00 4.77
CA ILE A 156 25.84 -5.03 6.23
C ILE A 156 24.37 -5.27 6.61
N TRP A 157 24.10 -6.29 7.41
CA TRP A 157 22.81 -6.50 8.04
C TRP A 157 22.81 -5.80 9.41
N ALA A 158 21.84 -4.93 9.67
CA ALA A 158 21.78 -4.13 10.89
C ALA A 158 20.39 -4.07 11.56
N ALA A 159 19.35 -4.65 10.94
CA ALA A 159 17.97 -4.59 11.46
C ALA A 159 17.82 -5.17 12.87
N ASP A 160 18.51 -6.28 13.18
CA ASP A 160 18.52 -6.92 14.52
C ASP A 160 19.24 -6.08 15.60
N GLY A 161 19.43 -4.77 15.40
CA GLY A 161 20.18 -3.87 16.27
C GLY A 161 21.70 -4.09 16.31
N LYS A 162 22.20 -5.18 15.71
CA LYS A 162 23.61 -5.61 15.75
C LYS A 162 24.21 -5.74 14.35
N PRO A 163 24.95 -4.72 13.87
CA PRO A 163 25.59 -4.74 12.55
C PRO A 163 26.54 -5.94 12.33
N VAL A 164 26.32 -6.70 11.25
CA VAL A 164 27.17 -7.83 10.82
C VAL A 164 27.39 -7.82 9.30
N LEU A 165 28.56 -8.33 8.86
CA LEU A 165 28.82 -8.55 7.44
C LEU A 165 28.02 -9.75 6.96
N ALA A 166 27.20 -9.56 5.93
CA ALA A 166 26.31 -10.58 5.39
C ALA A 166 26.36 -10.66 3.86
N TYR A 167 25.84 -11.75 3.33
CA TYR A 167 25.45 -11.89 1.93
C TYR A 167 23.94 -11.78 1.81
N GLU A 168 23.49 -10.97 0.85
CA GLU A 168 22.12 -10.91 0.37
C GLU A 168 22.00 -11.76 -0.90
N THR A 169 21.08 -12.72 -0.88
CA THR A 169 20.78 -13.59 -2.01
C THR A 169 19.28 -13.52 -2.30
N VAL A 170 18.87 -13.23 -3.54
CA VAL A 170 17.48 -13.39 -3.96
C VAL A 170 17.31 -14.77 -4.59
N VAL A 171 16.48 -15.61 -3.98
CA VAL A 171 16.10 -16.91 -4.53
C VAL A 171 14.75 -16.75 -5.24
N THR A 172 14.76 -17.00 -6.54
CA THR A 172 13.55 -17.00 -7.36
C THR A 172 12.90 -18.38 -7.36
N GLY A 173 11.61 -18.43 -7.62
CA GLY A 173 10.86 -19.67 -7.77
C GLY A 173 9.38 -19.37 -7.69
N THR A 174 8.67 -20.21 -6.95
CA THR A 174 7.25 -20.01 -6.64
C THR A 174 7.00 -20.24 -5.16
N GLN A 175 5.96 -19.62 -4.59
CA GLN A 175 5.55 -19.70 -3.18
C GLN A 175 5.17 -21.14 -2.76
N HIS A 176 4.68 -21.29 -1.53
CA HIS A 176 4.42 -22.59 -0.89
C HIS A 176 3.34 -23.43 -1.62
N ASP A 177 2.34 -22.74 -2.17
CA ASP A 177 1.36 -23.18 -3.16
C ASP A 177 2.00 -23.91 -4.37
N GLY A 178 3.28 -23.63 -4.66
CA GLY A 178 4.06 -24.09 -5.82
C GLY A 178 3.90 -23.24 -7.07
N VAL A 179 3.25 -22.11 -6.89
CA VAL A 179 2.24 -21.64 -7.81
C VAL A 179 2.12 -20.10 -7.79
N THR A 180 2.29 -19.29 -6.73
CA THR A 180 2.48 -17.80 -6.85
C THR A 180 3.96 -17.44 -7.04
N PRO A 181 4.42 -16.28 -7.60
CA PRO A 181 5.86 -16.00 -7.71
C PRO A 181 6.55 -15.90 -6.35
N SER A 182 7.76 -16.47 -6.22
CA SER A 182 8.64 -16.24 -5.07
C SER A 182 9.85 -15.43 -5.51
N ARG A 183 10.14 -14.35 -4.76
CA ARG A 183 11.35 -13.53 -4.84
C ARG A 183 11.92 -13.42 -3.43
N LEU A 184 12.25 -14.57 -2.83
CA LEU A 184 12.67 -14.66 -1.44
C LEU A 184 14.08 -14.08 -1.29
N ARG A 185 14.20 -12.89 -0.70
CA ARG A 185 15.48 -12.32 -0.25
C ARG A 185 15.89 -13.02 1.04
N VAL A 186 17.05 -13.67 1.02
CA VAL A 186 17.65 -14.34 2.18
C VAL A 186 18.95 -13.63 2.54
N ILE A 187 19.10 -13.26 3.82
CA ILE A 187 20.30 -12.65 4.37
C ILE A 187 21.06 -13.71 5.18
N THR A 188 22.33 -13.93 4.82
CA THR A 188 23.19 -14.97 5.40
C THR A 188 24.44 -14.35 6.01
N ASP A 189 24.73 -14.64 7.27
CA ASP A 189 25.95 -14.15 7.94
C ASP A 189 27.21 -14.64 7.21
N ALA A 190 28.06 -13.71 6.78
CA ALA A 190 29.18 -13.99 5.89
C ALA A 190 30.39 -14.60 6.62
N ASN A 191 30.31 -14.84 7.93
CA ASN A 191 31.34 -15.50 8.73
C ASN A 191 30.95 -16.94 9.10
N THR A 192 29.68 -17.18 9.40
CA THR A 192 29.14 -18.42 9.98
C THR A 192 28.27 -19.22 9.01
N GLY A 193 27.72 -18.58 7.97
CA GLY A 193 26.78 -19.20 7.04
C GLY A 193 25.38 -19.38 7.62
N LYS A 194 25.10 -18.84 8.81
CA LYS A 194 23.76 -18.87 9.42
C LYS A 194 22.83 -17.93 8.63
N LYS A 195 21.60 -18.39 8.36
CA LYS A 195 20.50 -17.48 7.99
C LYS A 195 20.27 -16.48 9.13
N LEU A 196 20.35 -15.20 8.81
CA LEU A 196 19.97 -14.10 9.69
C LEU A 196 18.48 -13.81 9.53
N TYR A 197 18.03 -13.67 8.27
CA TYR A 197 16.72 -13.15 7.92
C TYR A 197 16.26 -13.68 6.55
N GLU A 198 14.94 -13.74 6.31
CA GLU A 198 14.36 -13.96 4.99
C GLU A 198 13.01 -13.25 4.85
N ILE A 199 12.64 -12.87 3.63
CA ILE A 199 11.46 -12.06 3.30
C ILE A 199 11.07 -12.25 1.84
N GLN A 200 9.77 -12.28 1.52
CA GLN A 200 9.29 -12.20 0.14
C GLN A 200 9.37 -10.75 -0.38
N LEU A 201 9.81 -10.57 -1.63
CA LEU A 201 9.76 -9.28 -2.33
C LEU A 201 8.55 -9.19 -3.28
N ILE A 202 7.50 -9.95 -2.96
CA ILE A 202 6.17 -9.93 -3.54
C ILE A 202 5.25 -9.86 -2.32
N ASN A 203 4.44 -8.81 -2.23
CA ASN A 203 3.48 -8.61 -1.15
C ASN A 203 2.12 -9.00 -1.71
N ASP A 204 1.54 -10.07 -1.19
CA ASP A 204 0.21 -10.57 -1.53
C ASP A 204 -0.83 -10.19 -0.46
N ILE A 205 -2.12 -10.07 -0.83
CA ILE A 205 -3.23 -9.84 0.13
C ILE A 205 -3.73 -11.10 0.85
N ALA A 206 -3.32 -12.29 0.38
CA ALA A 206 -3.79 -13.60 0.85
C ALA A 206 -2.76 -14.74 0.67
N ASP A 207 -3.00 -15.87 1.34
CA ASP A 207 -2.15 -17.07 1.38
C ASP A 207 -2.11 -17.91 0.04
N GLY A 208 -1.71 -17.31 -1.10
CA GLY A 208 -1.13 -18.03 -2.28
C GLY A 208 -2.01 -18.34 -3.54
N ILE A 209 -1.40 -18.97 -4.58
CA ILE A 209 -1.88 -19.49 -5.91
C ILE A 209 -2.08 -18.40 -7.02
N THR A 210 -1.62 -18.28 -8.32
CA THR A 210 -0.90 -18.88 -9.52
C THR A 210 -0.32 -17.85 -10.59
N THR A 211 0.92 -17.51 -11.07
CA THR A 211 2.38 -17.80 -10.99
C THR A 211 3.14 -16.75 -11.88
N LYS A 212 4.46 -16.57 -11.76
CA LYS A 212 5.47 -16.18 -12.80
C LYS A 212 5.54 -14.81 -13.58
N GLY A 213 4.82 -13.75 -13.24
CA GLY A 213 5.21 -12.32 -13.48
C GLY A 213 5.32 -11.71 -14.90
N GLY A 214 5.27 -10.36 -14.95
CA GLY A 214 5.32 -9.54 -16.18
C GLY A 214 6.34 -8.38 -16.12
N SER A 215 6.19 -7.37 -17.00
CA SER A 215 7.10 -6.20 -17.06
C SER A 215 6.41 -4.88 -16.73
N ALA A 216 7.23 -3.86 -16.49
CA ALA A 216 6.84 -2.45 -16.51
C ALA A 216 5.96 -2.06 -17.70
N ALA A 217 5.11 -1.06 -17.46
CA ALA A 217 4.32 -0.35 -18.45
C ALA A 217 5.16 -0.02 -19.68
N ALA A 218 4.64 -0.36 -20.86
CA ALA A 218 5.15 0.21 -22.09
C ALA A 218 4.62 1.64 -22.18
N THR A 219 5.48 2.65 -21.97
CA THR A 219 5.14 4.05 -22.24
C THR A 219 4.62 4.14 -23.69
N PRO A 220 3.36 4.55 -23.91
CA PRO A 220 2.80 4.57 -25.26
C PRO A 220 3.57 5.55 -26.16
N GLY A 221 4.06 5.07 -27.30
CA GLY A 221 4.75 5.91 -28.27
C GLY A 221 3.77 6.81 -29.04
N GLY A 222 4.08 8.11 -29.11
CA GLY A 222 3.31 9.10 -29.87
C GLY A 222 2.28 9.87 -29.04
N SER A 223 1.64 10.86 -29.67
CA SER A 223 0.65 11.72 -29.01
C SER A 223 -0.64 10.93 -28.75
N GLN A 224 -0.93 10.65 -27.48
CA GLN A 224 -2.12 9.89 -27.08
C GLN A 224 -3.36 10.81 -27.10
N VAL A 225 -4.39 10.45 -27.87
CA VAL A 225 -5.67 11.17 -27.85
C VAL A 225 -6.55 10.55 -26.77
N GLY A 226 -6.58 11.17 -25.60
CA GLY A 226 -7.44 10.74 -24.49
C GLY A 226 -8.93 10.76 -24.85
N ALA A 227 -9.68 9.83 -24.25
CA ALA A 227 -11.11 9.67 -24.39
C ALA A 227 -11.72 9.25 -23.03
N VAL A 228 -13.04 9.33 -22.91
CA VAL A 228 -13.77 8.78 -21.76
C VAL A 228 -14.75 7.73 -22.27
N GLY A 229 -14.69 6.54 -21.69
CA GLY A 229 -15.58 5.40 -21.94
C GLY A 229 -16.47 5.11 -20.74
N THR A 230 -17.37 4.15 -20.90
CA THR A 230 -18.24 3.66 -19.83
C THR A 230 -17.92 2.20 -19.55
N GLY A 231 -17.69 1.86 -18.29
CA GLY A 231 -17.45 0.50 -17.84
C GLY A 231 -18.63 -0.06 -17.04
N ALA A 232 -19.00 -1.32 -17.28
CA ALA A 232 -19.86 -2.10 -16.41
C ALA A 232 -18.98 -2.98 -15.50
N SER A 233 -18.75 -2.47 -14.29
CA SER A 233 -17.97 -3.04 -13.19
C SER A 233 -18.73 -4.14 -12.46
N GLN A 234 -18.03 -5.14 -11.90
CA GLN A 234 -18.64 -6.17 -11.05
C GLN A 234 -19.00 -5.64 -9.65
N TYR A 235 -18.27 -4.65 -9.13
CA TYR A 235 -18.32 -4.23 -7.72
C TYR A 235 -18.82 -2.80 -7.48
N SER A 236 -18.57 -1.92 -8.45
CA SER A 236 -18.80 -0.47 -8.44
C SER A 236 -19.87 0.00 -9.46
N GLY A 237 -20.55 -0.94 -10.14
CA GLY A 237 -21.71 -0.65 -11.00
C GLY A 237 -21.36 -0.08 -12.38
N THR A 238 -21.96 1.05 -12.78
CA THR A 238 -21.62 1.73 -14.05
C THR A 238 -20.66 2.88 -13.77
N VAL A 239 -19.44 2.78 -14.29
CA VAL A 239 -18.33 3.70 -14.01
C VAL A 239 -17.85 4.43 -15.27
N SER A 240 -17.21 5.59 -15.10
CA SER A 240 -16.51 6.28 -16.19
C SER A 240 -15.03 5.87 -16.19
N LEU A 241 -14.49 5.59 -17.38
CA LEU A 241 -13.10 5.16 -17.56
C LEU A 241 -12.37 6.13 -18.47
N ASN A 242 -11.19 6.61 -18.07
CA ASN A 242 -10.28 7.25 -19.01
C ASN A 242 -9.68 6.17 -19.91
N THR A 243 -9.76 6.40 -21.22
CA THR A 243 -9.20 5.51 -22.25
C THR A 243 -8.40 6.33 -23.25
N THR A 244 -7.68 5.66 -24.13
CA THR A 244 -6.94 6.34 -25.20
C THR A 244 -7.44 5.84 -26.55
N LYS A 245 -7.70 6.76 -27.48
CA LYS A 245 -8.21 6.44 -28.81
C LYS A 245 -7.08 5.90 -29.70
N SER A 246 -7.35 4.81 -30.41
CA SER A 246 -6.47 4.19 -31.40
C SER A 246 -7.04 4.33 -32.82
N SER A 247 -6.32 3.84 -33.83
CA SER A 247 -6.80 3.81 -35.22
C SER A 247 -7.97 2.84 -35.46
N THR A 248 -8.23 1.91 -34.55
CA THR A 248 -9.25 0.85 -34.69
C THR A 248 -10.27 0.82 -33.54
N GLY A 249 -10.31 1.86 -32.70
CA GLY A 249 -11.16 1.91 -31.50
C GLY A 249 -10.48 2.63 -30.34
N TYR A 250 -10.42 1.97 -29.19
CA TYR A 250 -9.93 2.50 -27.92
C TYR A 250 -9.04 1.47 -27.21
N THR A 251 -8.16 1.95 -26.34
CA THR A 251 -7.31 1.15 -25.45
C THR A 251 -7.55 1.56 -24.00
N LEU A 252 -7.47 0.59 -23.08
CA LEU A 252 -7.67 0.83 -21.64
C LEU A 252 -6.38 1.38 -21.01
N VAL A 253 -6.07 2.61 -21.40
CA VAL A 253 -4.88 3.39 -21.01
C VAL A 253 -5.31 4.80 -20.61
N ASP A 254 -5.09 5.14 -19.34
CA ASP A 254 -5.35 6.47 -18.78
C ASP A 254 -4.12 7.37 -18.96
N SER A 255 -4.17 8.21 -19.99
CA SER A 255 -3.14 9.20 -20.29
C SER A 255 -3.19 10.44 -19.38
N VAL A 256 -4.19 10.57 -18.50
CA VAL A 256 -4.33 11.67 -17.51
C VAL A 256 -3.67 11.28 -16.18
N ARG A 257 -3.79 10.00 -15.78
CA ARG A 257 -3.26 9.47 -14.51
C ARG A 257 -1.97 8.69 -14.72
N GLY A 258 -0.89 9.43 -14.99
CA GLY A 258 0.49 8.90 -15.02
C GLY A 258 0.77 7.78 -16.04
N GLY A 259 -0.09 7.63 -17.06
CA GLY A 259 0.02 6.57 -18.06
C GLY A 259 -0.44 5.18 -17.57
N SER A 260 -1.38 5.13 -16.61
CA SER A 260 -1.92 3.86 -16.10
C SER A 260 -2.52 3.03 -17.24
N SER A 261 -2.39 1.70 -17.16
CA SER A 261 -2.87 0.80 -18.20
C SER A 261 -3.29 -0.55 -17.63
N THR A 262 -4.36 -1.12 -18.18
CA THR A 262 -4.84 -2.45 -17.80
C THR A 262 -4.52 -3.46 -18.90
N VAL A 263 -3.91 -4.59 -18.51
CA VAL A 263 -3.48 -5.65 -19.43
C VAL A 263 -4.08 -7.01 -19.06
N ASP A 264 -4.46 -7.73 -20.11
CA ASP A 264 -4.95 -9.09 -20.09
C ASP A 264 -3.78 -10.09 -20.07
N LEU A 265 -3.65 -10.89 -19.01
CA LEU A 265 -2.71 -12.01 -18.97
C LEU A 265 -3.26 -13.31 -19.58
N LYS A 266 -4.56 -13.41 -19.90
CA LYS A 266 -5.18 -14.55 -20.62
C LYS A 266 -5.01 -15.88 -19.90
N HIS A 267 -5.23 -15.85 -18.58
CA HIS A 267 -4.95 -16.92 -17.63
C HIS A 267 -3.50 -17.42 -17.62
N LYS A 268 -2.59 -16.67 -18.28
CA LYS A 268 -1.16 -16.92 -18.18
C LYS A 268 -0.63 -16.35 -16.90
N THR A 269 0.56 -16.85 -16.64
CA THR A 269 1.36 -16.61 -15.47
C THR A 269 2.57 -15.75 -15.82
N SER A 270 3.16 -15.91 -17.00
CA SER A 270 4.26 -15.05 -17.46
C SER A 270 3.88 -14.15 -18.63
N GLY A 271 4.50 -12.97 -18.67
CA GLY A 271 4.49 -12.06 -19.82
C GLY A 271 3.97 -10.67 -19.52
N LYS A 272 4.07 -9.78 -20.51
CA LYS A 272 3.66 -8.36 -20.39
C LYS A 272 2.14 -8.13 -20.40
N GLY A 273 1.36 -9.19 -20.62
CA GLY A 273 -0.05 -9.10 -20.99
C GLY A 273 -0.28 -8.50 -22.37
N THR A 274 -1.55 -8.28 -22.70
CA THR A 274 -2.02 -7.51 -23.86
C THR A 274 -2.88 -6.36 -23.35
N VAL A 275 -2.59 -5.11 -23.73
CA VAL A 275 -3.45 -3.98 -23.35
C VAL A 275 -4.87 -4.22 -23.86
N PHE A 276 -5.86 -4.00 -22.99
CA PHE A 276 -7.26 -4.16 -23.35
C PHE A 276 -7.67 -3.17 -24.45
N THR A 277 -8.42 -3.67 -25.44
CA THR A 277 -8.93 -2.89 -26.57
C THR A 277 -10.45 -3.03 -26.69
N ASP A 278 -11.10 -1.97 -27.16
CA ASP A 278 -12.55 -1.97 -27.44
C ASP A 278 -12.87 -1.14 -28.70
N ALA A 279 -14.01 -1.41 -29.35
CA ALA A 279 -14.41 -0.76 -30.60
C ALA A 279 -15.27 0.50 -30.40
N ASP A 280 -16.11 0.56 -29.36
CA ASP A 280 -17.09 1.65 -29.16
C ASP A 280 -16.99 2.38 -27.81
N ASN A 281 -16.00 1.99 -26.99
CA ASN A 281 -15.65 2.52 -25.68
C ASN A 281 -16.63 2.13 -24.56
N LYS A 282 -17.39 1.03 -24.73
CA LYS A 282 -18.22 0.41 -23.68
C LYS A 282 -17.60 -0.90 -23.22
N TRP A 283 -17.15 -0.94 -21.98
CA TRP A 283 -16.29 -2.00 -21.46
C TRP A 283 -17.04 -2.89 -20.46
N GLY A 284 -16.89 -4.21 -20.60
CA GLY A 284 -17.42 -5.19 -19.63
C GLY A 284 -18.94 -5.33 -19.65
N THR A 285 -19.46 -6.17 -18.76
CA THR A 285 -20.91 -6.37 -18.58
C THR A 285 -21.35 -6.50 -17.12
N GLY A 286 -20.49 -6.15 -16.16
CA GLY A 286 -20.73 -6.38 -14.73
C GLY A 286 -20.80 -7.87 -14.35
N SER A 287 -20.28 -8.75 -15.21
CA SER A 287 -20.26 -10.21 -15.01
C SER A 287 -18.85 -10.75 -15.31
N PRO A 288 -18.32 -11.68 -14.47
CA PRO A 288 -16.99 -12.27 -14.66
C PRO A 288 -16.89 -13.09 -15.95
N ALA A 289 -18.02 -13.53 -16.51
CA ALA A 289 -18.06 -14.21 -17.82
C ALA A 289 -17.66 -13.31 -19.00
N ASN A 290 -17.46 -12.01 -18.80
CA ASN A 290 -16.87 -11.10 -19.79
C ASN A 290 -15.47 -10.66 -19.35
N ASN A 291 -14.47 -10.97 -20.18
CA ASN A 291 -13.04 -10.68 -19.99
C ASN A 291 -12.72 -9.19 -19.79
N GLN A 292 -13.59 -8.26 -20.19
CA GLN A 292 -13.39 -6.83 -19.90
C GLN A 292 -13.85 -6.43 -18.49
N THR A 293 -14.72 -7.20 -17.80
CA THR A 293 -15.29 -6.77 -16.50
C THR A 293 -14.21 -6.56 -15.44
N ALA A 294 -13.37 -7.56 -15.16
CA ALA A 294 -12.24 -7.41 -14.23
C ALA A 294 -11.28 -6.27 -14.64
N ALA A 295 -11.18 -5.99 -15.94
CA ALA A 295 -10.36 -4.90 -16.45
C ALA A 295 -10.99 -3.52 -16.21
N VAL A 296 -12.33 -3.41 -16.25
CA VAL A 296 -13.09 -2.22 -15.80
C VAL A 296 -12.82 -1.97 -14.33
N ASP A 297 -12.97 -3.01 -13.50
CA ASP A 297 -12.78 -2.94 -12.05
C ASP A 297 -11.35 -2.45 -11.72
N ALA A 298 -10.34 -3.12 -12.27
CA ALA A 298 -8.93 -2.79 -12.07
C ALA A 298 -8.48 -1.43 -12.66
N ALA A 299 -9.14 -0.94 -13.73
CA ALA A 299 -8.90 0.38 -14.29
C ALA A 299 -9.56 1.49 -13.44
N TYR A 300 -10.79 1.25 -12.98
CA TYR A 300 -11.52 2.19 -12.12
C TYR A 300 -10.85 2.30 -10.75
N GLY A 301 -10.49 1.18 -10.11
CA GLY A 301 -9.74 1.16 -8.86
C GLY A 301 -8.42 1.92 -8.95
N ALA A 302 -7.58 1.62 -9.96
CA ALA A 302 -6.32 2.35 -10.17
C ALA A 302 -6.53 3.87 -10.37
N ALA A 303 -7.63 4.28 -10.99
CA ALA A 303 -7.99 5.69 -11.16
C ALA A 303 -8.44 6.35 -9.84
N GLN A 304 -9.29 5.70 -9.04
CA GLN A 304 -9.72 6.20 -7.74
C GLN A 304 -8.56 6.29 -6.74
N THR A 305 -7.71 5.27 -6.70
CA THR A 305 -6.52 5.24 -5.84
C THR A 305 -5.55 6.37 -6.21
N TRP A 306 -5.29 6.58 -7.50
CA TRP A 306 -4.46 7.68 -7.97
C TRP A 306 -5.03 9.05 -7.57
N ASP A 307 -6.34 9.27 -7.76
CA ASP A 307 -6.98 10.53 -7.41
C ASP A 307 -7.05 10.77 -5.90
N PHE A 308 -7.22 9.72 -5.08
CA PHE A 308 -7.08 9.81 -3.63
C PHE A 308 -5.67 10.27 -3.24
N TYR A 309 -4.63 9.55 -3.68
CA TYR A 309 -3.25 9.89 -3.35
C TYR A 309 -2.88 11.30 -3.83
N LYS A 310 -3.33 11.71 -5.02
CA LYS A 310 -3.01 13.02 -5.60
C LYS A 310 -3.79 14.18 -4.99
N ASN A 311 -5.08 14.00 -4.71
CA ASN A 311 -5.94 15.11 -4.28
C ASN A 311 -6.03 15.22 -2.75
N VAL A 312 -5.96 14.11 -2.01
CA VAL A 312 -6.06 14.07 -0.54
C VAL A 312 -4.68 14.04 0.12
N LEU A 313 -3.74 13.26 -0.42
CA LEU A 313 -2.39 13.09 0.15
C LEU A 313 -1.29 13.86 -0.62
N HIS A 314 -1.70 14.65 -1.63
CA HIS A 314 -0.84 15.47 -2.50
C HIS A 314 0.29 14.71 -3.24
N ARG A 315 0.22 13.37 -3.31
CA ARG A 315 1.22 12.50 -3.91
C ARG A 315 0.92 12.16 -5.37
N ASN A 316 1.83 12.49 -6.27
CA ASN A 316 1.70 12.29 -7.71
C ASN A 316 2.12 10.86 -8.13
N GLY A 317 1.38 9.86 -7.66
CA GLY A 317 1.63 8.45 -7.95
C GLY A 317 2.51 7.73 -6.92
N ILE A 318 2.84 6.45 -7.19
CA ILE A 318 3.49 5.58 -6.19
C ILE A 318 4.82 6.16 -5.69
N LYS A 319 5.66 6.67 -6.60
CA LYS A 319 7.00 7.20 -6.29
C LYS A 319 7.06 8.74 -6.28
N ASP A 320 5.91 9.40 -6.29
CA ASP A 320 5.77 10.86 -6.48
C ASP A 320 6.35 11.40 -7.82
N ASP A 321 6.72 10.49 -8.73
CA ASP A 321 7.40 10.76 -10.00
C ASP A 321 6.43 11.00 -11.18
N GLY A 322 5.12 11.03 -10.91
CA GLY A 322 4.09 11.16 -11.94
C GLY A 322 3.83 9.88 -12.73
N ARG A 323 4.33 8.71 -12.28
CA ARG A 323 4.18 7.44 -12.99
C ARG A 323 3.19 6.49 -12.31
N ALA A 324 2.25 5.97 -13.10
CA ALA A 324 1.30 4.95 -12.64
C ALA A 324 1.81 3.51 -12.89
N PRO A 325 1.34 2.51 -12.11
CA PRO A 325 1.61 1.10 -12.35
C PRO A 325 0.79 0.54 -13.52
N VAL A 326 1.11 -0.68 -13.94
CA VAL A 326 0.22 -1.51 -14.79
C VAL A 326 -0.71 -2.33 -13.89
N SER A 327 -2.00 -2.33 -14.20
CA SER A 327 -2.97 -3.29 -13.65
C SER A 327 -2.98 -4.56 -14.52
N ARG A 328 -2.60 -5.71 -13.96
CA ARG A 328 -2.58 -7.00 -14.68
C ARG A 328 -3.74 -7.88 -14.21
N VAL A 329 -4.71 -8.19 -15.07
CA VAL A 329 -5.87 -9.06 -14.75
C VAL A 329 -5.79 -10.39 -15.49
N HIS A 330 -6.65 -11.34 -15.12
CA HIS A 330 -6.66 -12.73 -15.62
C HIS A 330 -5.31 -13.43 -15.41
N TYR A 331 -4.77 -13.28 -14.20
CA TYR A 331 -3.52 -13.90 -13.81
C TYR A 331 -3.73 -15.33 -13.33
N GLY A 332 -3.13 -16.29 -14.03
CA GLY A 332 -3.36 -17.72 -13.76
C GLY A 332 -4.82 -18.11 -13.94
N ASN A 333 -5.23 -19.22 -13.31
CA ASN A 333 -6.60 -19.71 -13.33
C ASN A 333 -7.03 -20.10 -11.92
N ALA A 334 -8.21 -19.67 -11.49
CA ALA A 334 -8.74 -19.75 -10.13
C ALA A 334 -7.78 -19.15 -9.07
N TYR A 335 -7.17 -18.01 -9.41
CA TYR A 335 -6.22 -17.27 -8.58
C TYR A 335 -6.96 -16.48 -7.50
N GLN A 336 -6.82 -16.89 -6.24
CA GLN A 336 -7.58 -16.35 -5.09
C GLN A 336 -6.74 -15.33 -4.29
N ASN A 337 -6.12 -14.38 -4.98
CA ASN A 337 -5.17 -13.45 -4.38
C ASN A 337 -5.00 -12.21 -5.29
N ALA A 338 -4.23 -11.22 -4.84
CA ALA A 338 -3.65 -10.15 -5.66
C ALA A 338 -2.22 -9.86 -5.12
N PHE A 339 -1.40 -9.09 -5.83
CA PHE A 339 -0.10 -8.64 -5.30
C PHE A 339 0.53 -7.47 -6.05
N TRP A 340 1.39 -6.75 -5.32
CA TRP A 340 2.34 -5.75 -5.78
C TRP A 340 3.69 -6.39 -6.14
N ASP A 341 4.35 -5.86 -7.18
CA ASP A 341 5.76 -6.15 -7.46
C ASP A 341 6.54 -4.89 -7.84
N ASP A 342 7.41 -4.43 -6.94
CA ASP A 342 8.31 -3.29 -7.16
C ASP A 342 9.20 -3.42 -8.39
N GLN A 343 9.60 -4.64 -8.76
CA GLN A 343 10.56 -4.86 -9.85
C GLN A 343 9.89 -4.69 -11.21
N SER A 344 8.65 -5.16 -11.38
CA SER A 344 7.87 -4.90 -12.59
C SER A 344 7.02 -3.63 -12.51
N PHE A 345 6.83 -3.01 -11.35
CA PHE A 345 6.03 -1.80 -11.13
C PHE A 345 4.57 -1.99 -11.61
N THR A 346 3.94 -3.02 -11.07
CA THR A 346 2.61 -3.50 -11.47
C THR A 346 1.82 -4.00 -10.27
N ILE A 347 0.51 -3.81 -10.31
CA ILE A 347 -0.45 -4.55 -9.49
C ILE A 347 -0.94 -5.74 -10.31
N THR A 348 -1.22 -6.88 -9.67
CA THR A 348 -1.68 -8.11 -10.34
C THR A 348 -2.85 -8.72 -9.62
N TYR A 349 -3.87 -9.11 -10.37
CA TYR A 349 -5.15 -9.56 -9.86
C TYR A 349 -5.52 -10.92 -10.47
N GLY A 350 -5.95 -11.84 -9.62
CA GLY A 350 -6.58 -13.08 -10.04
C GLY A 350 -8.08 -12.98 -10.24
N ASP A 351 -8.68 -14.04 -10.77
CA ASP A 351 -10.12 -14.14 -11.06
C ASP A 351 -10.94 -14.74 -9.90
N GLY A 352 -10.31 -15.05 -8.76
CA GLY A 352 -10.96 -15.63 -7.58
C GLY A 352 -11.33 -17.10 -7.74
N ALA A 353 -12.12 -17.61 -6.78
CA ALA A 353 -12.62 -18.98 -6.82
C ALA A 353 -13.43 -19.21 -8.11
N SER A 354 -13.15 -20.31 -8.82
CA SER A 354 -13.83 -20.67 -10.08
C SER A 354 -13.82 -19.59 -11.19
N ASN A 355 -12.92 -18.60 -11.12
CA ASN A 355 -12.89 -17.40 -11.97
C ASN A 355 -14.16 -16.50 -11.83
N GLN A 356 -14.85 -16.54 -10.69
CA GLN A 356 -16.13 -15.84 -10.49
C GLN A 356 -16.02 -14.51 -9.73
N HIS A 357 -14.93 -14.25 -9.01
CA HIS A 357 -14.75 -13.05 -8.18
C HIS A 357 -13.34 -12.48 -8.34
N PRO A 358 -13.06 -11.75 -9.44
CA PRO A 358 -11.76 -11.18 -9.68
C PRO A 358 -11.36 -10.18 -8.60
N LEU A 359 -10.16 -10.30 -8.03
CA LEU A 359 -9.76 -9.57 -6.82
C LEU A 359 -9.40 -8.11 -7.12
N THR A 360 -10.42 -7.33 -7.50
CA THR A 360 -10.31 -6.05 -8.20
C THR A 360 -11.25 -4.98 -7.64
N GLN A 361 -11.86 -5.23 -6.47
CA GLN A 361 -12.64 -4.24 -5.73
C GLN A 361 -11.78 -3.05 -5.23
N LEU A 362 -12.42 -1.97 -4.80
CA LEU A 362 -11.77 -0.66 -4.61
C LEU A 362 -10.69 -0.65 -3.52
N ASP A 363 -11.01 -1.14 -2.33
CA ASP A 363 -10.07 -1.28 -1.22
C ASP A 363 -8.85 -2.12 -1.61
N VAL A 364 -9.04 -3.24 -2.33
CA VAL A 364 -7.96 -4.12 -2.83
C VAL A 364 -7.09 -3.37 -3.84
N ALA A 365 -7.68 -2.61 -4.77
CA ALA A 365 -6.92 -1.77 -5.69
C ALA A 365 -6.19 -0.61 -4.99
N GLY A 366 -6.71 -0.14 -3.84
CA GLY A 366 -6.05 0.82 -2.95
C GLY A 366 -4.91 0.19 -2.15
N HIS A 367 -5.12 -1.00 -1.59
CA HIS A 367 -4.19 -1.78 -0.80
C HIS A 367 -2.91 -2.09 -1.59
N GLU A 368 -3.06 -2.66 -2.78
CA GLU A 368 -1.92 -3.07 -3.62
C GLU A 368 -1.04 -1.89 -4.08
N PHE A 369 -1.66 -0.75 -4.41
CA PHE A 369 -0.94 0.48 -4.72
C PHE A 369 -0.17 1.00 -3.49
N SER A 370 -0.72 0.77 -2.30
CA SER A 370 -0.20 1.27 -1.02
C SER A 370 0.98 0.46 -0.49
N HIS A 371 1.14 -0.81 -0.88
CA HIS A 371 2.43 -1.51 -0.76
C HIS A 371 3.52 -0.78 -1.56
N GLY A 372 3.21 -0.36 -2.78
CA GLY A 372 4.11 0.42 -3.61
C GLY A 372 4.49 1.75 -2.94
N VAL A 373 3.53 2.47 -2.37
CA VAL A 373 3.79 3.72 -1.64
C VAL A 373 4.62 3.46 -0.39
N THR A 374 4.36 2.38 0.35
CA THR A 374 5.14 1.95 1.51
C THR A 374 6.58 1.64 1.12
N SER A 375 6.82 0.88 0.05
CA SER A 375 8.15 0.57 -0.49
C SER A 375 8.89 1.83 -0.96
N ALA A 376 8.17 2.77 -1.57
CA ALA A 376 8.71 4.06 -2.01
C ALA A 376 8.99 5.06 -0.89
N THR A 377 8.58 4.79 0.36
CA THR A 377 8.68 5.73 1.50
C THR A 377 9.34 5.09 2.72
N ALA A 378 8.57 4.51 3.64
CA ALA A 378 9.08 3.88 4.86
C ALA A 378 9.94 2.64 4.60
N ASN A 379 9.68 1.93 3.50
CA ASN A 379 10.28 0.64 3.13
C ASN A 379 10.17 -0.39 4.27
N LEU A 380 9.00 -0.42 4.93
CA LEU A 380 8.70 -1.32 6.05
C LEU A 380 8.98 -2.78 5.66
N GLN A 381 9.88 -3.43 6.40
CA GLN A 381 10.21 -4.83 6.20
C GLN A 381 8.96 -5.70 6.39
N TYR A 382 8.56 -6.40 5.33
CA TYR A 382 7.42 -7.35 5.27
C TYR A 382 7.67 -8.63 6.11
N SER A 383 7.83 -8.43 7.42
CA SER A 383 8.14 -9.45 8.43
C SER A 383 7.95 -8.88 9.84
N GLY A 384 7.37 -9.66 10.75
CA GLY A 384 7.18 -9.22 12.14
C GLY A 384 6.31 -7.96 12.25
N GLU A 385 6.56 -7.13 13.26
CA GLU A 385 5.73 -5.93 13.50
C GLU A 385 5.80 -4.92 12.34
N SER A 386 6.97 -4.72 11.73
CA SER A 386 7.11 -3.91 10.51
C SER A 386 6.29 -4.46 9.34
N GLY A 387 6.08 -5.78 9.29
CA GLY A 387 5.27 -6.44 8.28
C GLY A 387 3.77 -6.24 8.52
N GLY A 388 3.32 -6.43 9.76
CA GLY A 388 1.95 -6.09 10.16
C GLY A 388 1.63 -4.60 9.93
N LEU A 389 2.60 -3.71 10.12
CA LEU A 389 2.47 -2.28 9.79
C LEU A 389 2.45 -2.01 8.27
N ASN A 390 3.10 -2.83 7.43
CA ASN A 390 3.03 -2.72 5.97
C ASN A 390 1.63 -3.14 5.49
N GLU A 391 1.14 -4.29 5.95
CA GLU A 391 -0.23 -4.77 5.72
C GLU A 391 -1.29 -3.76 6.16
N ALA A 392 -1.24 -3.31 7.41
CA ALA A 392 -2.20 -2.37 7.93
C ALA A 392 -2.13 -1.01 7.22
N THR A 393 -0.94 -0.56 6.78
CA THR A 393 -0.84 0.66 5.95
C THR A 393 -1.60 0.49 4.64
N SER A 394 -1.52 -0.67 4.02
CA SER A 394 -2.25 -0.95 2.78
C SER A 394 -3.77 -1.07 3.02
N ASP A 395 -4.22 -1.74 4.09
CA ASP A 395 -5.64 -1.78 4.47
C ASP A 395 -6.20 -0.38 4.78
N ILE A 396 -5.49 0.42 5.60
CA ILE A 396 -5.87 1.79 5.97
C ILE A 396 -6.10 2.67 4.74
N PHE A 397 -5.21 2.59 3.74
CA PHE A 397 -5.37 3.36 2.51
C PHE A 397 -6.34 2.71 1.51
N GLY A 398 -6.51 1.38 1.51
CA GLY A 398 -7.61 0.71 0.79
C GLY A 398 -8.97 1.24 1.23
N THR A 399 -9.25 1.19 2.53
CA THR A 399 -10.43 1.78 3.15
C THR A 399 -10.57 3.27 2.81
N ALA A 400 -9.49 4.06 2.91
CA ALA A 400 -9.54 5.49 2.58
C ALA A 400 -9.85 5.79 1.10
N VAL A 401 -9.38 4.95 0.16
CA VAL A 401 -9.68 5.04 -1.27
C VAL A 401 -11.17 4.79 -1.53
N GLU A 402 -11.75 3.77 -0.92
CA GLU A 402 -13.17 3.41 -1.07
C GLU A 402 -14.10 4.54 -0.57
N TRP A 403 -13.79 5.09 0.61
CA TRP A 403 -14.46 6.29 1.13
C TRP A 403 -14.31 7.52 0.22
N ASN A 404 -13.12 7.74 -0.35
CA ASN A 404 -12.86 8.86 -1.27
C ASN A 404 -13.58 8.68 -2.62
N ALA A 405 -13.67 7.45 -3.12
CA ALA A 405 -14.40 7.12 -4.35
C ALA A 405 -15.90 7.33 -4.21
N ASN A 406 -16.45 7.20 -2.98
CA ASN A 406 -17.84 7.53 -2.63
C ASN A 406 -18.87 6.89 -3.60
N ASN A 407 -18.65 5.63 -3.96
CA ASN A 407 -19.45 4.95 -4.96
C ASN A 407 -20.78 4.46 -4.33
N ALA A 408 -21.89 4.59 -5.06
CA ALA A 408 -23.21 4.24 -4.52
C ALA A 408 -23.43 2.72 -4.35
N GLN A 409 -22.65 1.89 -5.05
CA GLN A 409 -22.58 0.43 -4.88
C GLN A 409 -21.41 0.02 -3.94
N ASP A 410 -20.32 0.77 -3.98
CA ASP A 410 -19.06 0.61 -3.23
C ASP A 410 -18.93 1.73 -2.20
N LYS A 411 -19.68 1.62 -1.10
CA LYS A 411 -19.70 2.64 -0.05
C LYS A 411 -18.58 2.36 0.94
N GLY A 412 -17.66 3.32 1.09
CA GLY A 412 -16.62 3.32 2.11
C GLY A 412 -17.10 2.77 3.45
N ASP A 413 -16.53 1.67 3.93
CA ASP A 413 -16.82 1.14 5.26
C ASP A 413 -15.54 0.88 6.11
N TYR A 414 -15.39 -0.24 6.80
CA TYR A 414 -14.24 -0.63 7.65
C TYR A 414 -13.99 -2.16 7.62
N LEU A 415 -14.56 -2.83 6.62
CA LEU A 415 -14.25 -4.19 6.19
C LEU A 415 -13.21 -4.12 5.06
N LEU A 416 -12.55 -5.24 4.78
CA LEU A 416 -11.69 -5.37 3.58
C LEU A 416 -12.06 -6.66 2.84
N GLY A 417 -12.09 -6.64 1.51
CA GLY A 417 -12.31 -7.83 0.68
C GLY A 417 -13.69 -8.49 0.85
N GLU A 418 -14.74 -7.71 1.08
CA GLU A 418 -16.13 -8.14 1.36
C GLU A 418 -16.94 -8.58 0.13
N LYS A 419 -16.61 -8.12 -1.08
CA LYS A 419 -17.30 -8.48 -2.34
C LYS A 419 -16.59 -9.53 -3.19
N ILE A 420 -15.28 -9.68 -3.03
CA ILE A 420 -14.50 -10.74 -3.67
C ILE A 420 -14.83 -12.13 -3.13
N ASP A 421 -15.59 -12.21 -2.02
CA ASP A 421 -16.06 -13.44 -1.38
C ASP A 421 -15.02 -14.58 -1.42
N ILE A 422 -13.80 -14.25 -1.00
CA ILE A 422 -12.61 -15.11 -1.10
C ILE A 422 -12.74 -16.43 -0.33
N PHE A 423 -13.78 -16.57 0.50
CA PHE A 423 -14.11 -17.77 1.26
C PHE A 423 -15.42 -18.46 0.80
N GLY A 424 -16.13 -17.93 -0.19
CA GLY A 424 -17.41 -18.46 -0.69
C GLY A 424 -18.51 -18.49 0.39
N ASN A 425 -18.53 -17.50 1.29
CA ASN A 425 -19.43 -17.44 2.44
C ASN A 425 -20.01 -16.04 2.76
N GLY A 426 -19.75 -15.05 1.90
CA GLY A 426 -20.26 -13.68 2.04
C GLY A 426 -19.66 -12.88 3.19
N LYS A 427 -18.44 -13.21 3.64
CA LYS A 427 -17.71 -12.47 4.68
C LYS A 427 -16.44 -11.80 4.14
N PRO A 428 -16.05 -10.64 4.71
CA PRO A 428 -14.80 -9.97 4.37
C PRO A 428 -13.54 -10.76 4.73
N LEU A 429 -12.47 -10.40 4.03
CA LEU A 429 -11.09 -10.85 4.23
C LEU A 429 -10.51 -10.31 5.55
N ARG A 430 -10.75 -9.05 5.94
CA ARG A 430 -10.32 -8.46 7.23
C ARG A 430 -11.38 -7.49 7.80
N TYR A 431 -11.22 -7.15 9.08
CA TYR A 431 -12.08 -6.22 9.83
C TYR A 431 -11.20 -5.21 10.56
N GLN A 432 -11.49 -3.91 10.46
CA GLN A 432 -10.74 -2.89 11.23
C GLN A 432 -11.36 -2.61 12.62
N ASP A 433 -12.65 -2.80 12.84
CA ASP A 433 -13.29 -2.52 14.15
C ASP A 433 -12.88 -3.50 15.25
N LYS A 434 -12.66 -4.77 14.89
CA LYS A 434 -12.20 -5.85 15.76
C LYS A 434 -11.66 -7.01 14.90
N PRO A 435 -10.35 -7.02 14.58
CA PRO A 435 -9.73 -7.97 13.66
C PRO A 435 -10.07 -9.45 13.90
N SER A 436 -10.20 -9.88 15.15
CA SER A 436 -10.52 -11.28 15.52
C SER A 436 -11.89 -11.79 15.04
N LYS A 437 -12.76 -10.90 14.53
CA LYS A 437 -13.97 -11.27 13.78
C LYS A 437 -13.66 -12.11 12.53
N ASP A 438 -12.41 -12.14 12.07
CA ASP A 438 -11.92 -12.96 10.96
C ASP A 438 -11.95 -14.48 11.22
N GLY A 439 -12.03 -14.89 12.49
CA GLY A 439 -12.01 -16.30 12.94
C GLY A 439 -10.72 -17.06 12.64
N ARG A 440 -9.64 -16.39 12.22
CA ARG A 440 -8.37 -17.00 11.77
C ARG A 440 -7.17 -16.60 12.61
N GLY A 441 -7.28 -15.55 13.42
CA GLY A 441 -6.28 -15.19 14.42
C GLY A 441 -5.66 -13.80 14.25
N SER A 442 -6.29 -12.91 13.49
CA SER A 442 -5.89 -11.50 13.47
C SER A 442 -5.92 -10.91 14.88
N ALA A 443 -4.87 -10.16 15.24
CA ALA A 443 -4.67 -9.67 16.59
C ALA A 443 -5.44 -8.37 16.85
N ASP A 444 -6.44 -8.41 17.75
CA ASP A 444 -7.13 -7.19 18.22
C ASP A 444 -6.18 -6.24 18.97
N TYR A 445 -5.14 -6.77 19.64
CA TYR A 445 -4.28 -6.02 20.56
C TYR A 445 -2.81 -6.44 20.43
N TRP A 446 -1.90 -5.50 20.70
CA TRP A 446 -0.48 -5.75 20.75
C TRP A 446 -0.10 -6.69 21.91
N SER A 447 0.89 -7.54 21.64
CA SER A 447 1.64 -8.29 22.64
C SER A 447 3.07 -8.49 22.16
N ALA A 448 4.02 -8.74 23.07
CA ALA A 448 5.40 -9.03 22.72
C ALA A 448 5.60 -10.31 21.86
N GLY A 449 4.52 -11.08 21.61
CA GLY A 449 4.51 -12.20 20.69
C GLY A 449 3.97 -11.88 19.29
N VAL A 450 3.36 -10.71 19.05
CA VAL A 450 2.56 -10.43 17.85
C VAL A 450 3.36 -10.49 16.55
N GLY A 451 4.63 -10.07 16.57
CA GLY A 451 5.57 -10.21 15.45
C GLY A 451 6.01 -11.64 15.12
N ASN A 452 5.45 -12.68 15.77
CA ASN A 452 5.62 -14.09 15.39
C ASN A 452 4.40 -14.64 14.63
N LEU A 453 3.31 -13.87 14.52
CA LEU A 453 2.21 -14.18 13.61
C LEU A 453 2.64 -13.90 12.17
N ASP A 454 1.83 -14.34 11.21
CA ASP A 454 1.95 -13.84 9.85
C ASP A 454 1.67 -12.33 9.79
N VAL A 455 2.17 -11.65 8.76
CA VAL A 455 1.97 -10.20 8.56
C VAL A 455 0.49 -9.86 8.47
N HIS A 456 -0.30 -10.67 7.76
CA HIS A 456 -1.74 -10.45 7.59
C HIS A 456 -2.49 -10.46 8.93
N TYR A 457 -2.11 -11.33 9.87
CA TYR A 457 -2.76 -11.46 11.18
C TYR A 457 -2.19 -10.47 12.21
N SER A 458 -0.89 -10.16 12.15
CA SER A 458 -0.28 -9.13 13.00
C SER A 458 -0.69 -7.71 12.62
N SER A 459 -1.18 -7.47 11.40
CA SER A 459 -1.76 -6.20 10.93
C SER A 459 -2.92 -5.69 11.79
N GLY A 460 -3.65 -6.60 12.43
CA GLY A 460 -4.86 -6.31 13.20
C GLY A 460 -4.67 -5.18 14.21
N VAL A 461 -3.50 -5.08 14.84
CA VAL A 461 -3.19 -4.05 15.83
C VAL A 461 -3.25 -2.64 15.25
N ALA A 462 -2.69 -2.41 14.05
CA ALA A 462 -2.75 -1.10 13.40
C ALA A 462 -4.09 -0.84 12.71
N ASN A 463 -4.72 -1.87 12.15
CA ASN A 463 -6.10 -1.81 11.64
C ASN A 463 -7.08 -1.35 12.74
N HIS A 464 -6.98 -1.95 13.93
CA HIS A 464 -7.80 -1.62 15.08
C HIS A 464 -7.47 -0.25 15.69
N PHE A 465 -6.19 0.13 15.72
CA PHE A 465 -5.77 1.49 16.06
C PHE A 465 -6.42 2.52 15.12
N PHE A 466 -6.43 2.27 13.81
CA PHE A 466 -7.00 3.20 12.84
C PHE A 466 -8.52 3.34 12.95
N TYR A 467 -9.25 2.24 13.22
CA TYR A 467 -10.67 2.33 13.53
C TYR A 467 -10.91 3.16 14.81
N LEU A 468 -10.22 2.83 15.92
CA LEU A 468 -10.36 3.55 17.19
C LEU A 468 -9.99 5.04 17.07
N LEU A 469 -8.97 5.39 16.29
CA LEU A 469 -8.59 6.78 16.01
C LEU A 469 -9.61 7.50 15.12
N SER A 470 -10.16 6.83 14.11
CA SER A 470 -11.15 7.40 13.20
C SER A 470 -12.48 7.63 13.92
N GLU A 471 -13.04 6.56 14.48
CA GLU A 471 -14.43 6.47 14.87
C GLU A 471 -14.66 6.41 16.39
N GLY A 472 -13.66 6.00 17.16
CA GLY A 472 -13.75 5.76 18.60
C GLY A 472 -14.20 4.35 18.97
N SER A 473 -14.22 4.07 20.27
CA SER A 473 -14.58 2.76 20.84
C SER A 473 -16.10 2.58 21.00
N GLY A 474 -16.57 1.33 20.91
CA GLY A 474 -17.95 0.91 21.16
C GLY A 474 -18.82 0.83 19.91
N ALA A 475 -20.13 0.68 20.13
CA ALA A 475 -21.11 0.41 19.09
C ALA A 475 -21.37 1.62 18.16
N LYS A 476 -21.30 1.39 16.84
CA LYS A 476 -21.66 2.39 15.81
C LYS A 476 -22.18 1.71 14.54
N ASP A 477 -23.19 2.30 13.92
CA ASP A 477 -23.63 1.96 12.56
C ASP A 477 -23.07 2.97 11.56
N ILE A 478 -22.35 2.50 10.53
CA ILE A 478 -21.78 3.35 9.47
C ILE A 478 -22.15 2.78 8.10
N ASN A 479 -22.74 3.60 7.22
CA ASN A 479 -23.14 3.29 5.83
C ASN A 479 -24.07 2.07 5.57
N GLY A 480 -24.37 1.29 6.61
CA GLY A 480 -25.16 0.06 6.58
C GLY A 480 -24.55 -1.10 7.38
N VAL A 481 -23.29 -0.96 7.83
CA VAL A 481 -22.56 -1.97 8.62
C VAL A 481 -22.58 -1.60 10.10
N HIS A 482 -22.74 -2.61 10.96
CA HIS A 482 -22.69 -2.48 12.41
C HIS A 482 -21.29 -2.87 12.94
N TYR A 483 -20.74 -2.01 13.78
CA TYR A 483 -19.43 -2.17 14.43
C TYR A 483 -19.58 -2.06 15.94
N ASP A 484 -18.73 -2.78 16.69
CA ASP A 484 -18.61 -2.65 18.15
C ASP A 484 -17.15 -2.88 18.55
N SER A 485 -16.39 -1.77 18.60
CA SER A 485 -14.93 -1.80 18.69
C SER A 485 -14.45 -1.72 20.15
N PRO A 486 -13.83 -2.78 20.70
CA PRO A 486 -13.40 -2.82 22.09
C PRO A 486 -12.01 -2.16 22.29
N THR A 487 -11.66 -1.89 23.54
CA THR A 487 -10.27 -1.60 23.95
C THR A 487 -9.79 -2.64 24.95
N VAL A 488 -8.48 -2.89 25.01
CA VAL A 488 -7.86 -3.92 25.85
C VAL A 488 -8.21 -3.83 27.35
N ASP A 489 -8.51 -2.63 27.84
CA ASP A 489 -8.86 -2.33 29.24
C ASP A 489 -10.26 -1.70 29.41
N SER A 490 -11.13 -1.80 28.38
CA SER A 490 -12.47 -1.21 28.33
C SER A 490 -12.53 0.31 28.57
N SER A 491 -11.44 1.03 28.29
CA SER A 491 -11.41 2.49 28.26
C SER A 491 -12.14 3.06 27.02
N THR A 492 -12.62 4.31 27.11
CA THR A 492 -13.30 4.96 25.98
C THR A 492 -12.32 5.77 25.14
N VAL A 493 -12.24 5.47 23.84
CA VAL A 493 -11.53 6.30 22.84
C VAL A 493 -12.55 7.17 22.10
N THR A 494 -12.27 8.47 21.99
CA THR A 494 -13.04 9.40 21.16
C THR A 494 -12.32 9.55 19.81
N GLY A 495 -12.97 9.16 18.71
CA GLY A 495 -12.42 9.30 17.37
C GLY A 495 -12.32 10.76 16.91
N ILE A 496 -11.38 11.04 16.00
CA ILE A 496 -11.12 12.37 15.43
C ILE A 496 -11.61 12.53 13.99
N GLY A 497 -12.26 11.50 13.45
CA GLY A 497 -12.66 11.38 12.05
C GLY A 497 -11.56 10.79 11.18
N ARG A 498 -11.94 9.82 10.35
CA ARG A 498 -11.08 9.12 9.37
C ARG A 498 -10.12 10.04 8.62
N ASP A 499 -10.60 11.17 8.11
CA ASP A 499 -9.81 12.07 7.25
C ASP A 499 -8.57 12.62 8.00
N LYS A 500 -8.68 12.88 9.31
CA LYS A 500 -7.53 13.27 10.15
C LYS A 500 -6.62 12.09 10.46
N ALA A 501 -7.19 10.91 10.74
CA ALA A 501 -6.44 9.68 10.99
C ALA A 501 -5.58 9.29 9.78
N VAL A 502 -6.13 9.41 8.56
CA VAL A 502 -5.45 9.20 7.28
C VAL A 502 -4.25 10.14 7.10
N GLN A 503 -4.42 11.44 7.37
CA GLN A 503 -3.32 12.42 7.28
C GLN A 503 -2.20 12.14 8.31
N ILE A 504 -2.57 11.76 9.54
CA ILE A 504 -1.60 11.37 10.58
C ILE A 504 -0.84 10.11 10.15
N TRP A 505 -1.51 9.08 9.65
CA TRP A 505 -0.85 7.86 9.19
C TRP A 505 0.07 8.12 8.00
N TYR A 506 -0.38 8.91 7.01
CA TYR A 506 0.44 9.25 5.85
C TYR A 506 1.69 10.06 6.20
N LYS A 507 1.57 11.10 7.05
CA LYS A 507 2.76 11.83 7.52
C LYS A 507 3.66 10.93 8.37
N ALA A 508 3.10 10.09 9.24
CA ALA A 508 3.90 9.15 10.04
C ALA A 508 4.70 8.18 9.15
N LEU A 509 4.05 7.54 8.16
CA LEU A 509 4.69 6.67 7.17
C LEU A 509 5.82 7.38 6.42
N THR A 510 5.52 8.56 5.87
CA THR A 510 6.43 9.25 4.97
C THR A 510 7.59 9.94 5.68
N THR A 511 7.35 10.62 6.82
CA THR A 511 8.37 11.41 7.53
C THR A 511 8.92 10.76 8.80
N TYR A 512 8.26 9.76 9.39
CA TYR A 512 8.69 9.17 10.69
C TYR A 512 8.93 7.66 10.71
N PHE A 513 8.40 6.87 9.77
CA PHE A 513 8.63 5.42 9.74
C PHE A 513 9.89 5.06 8.95
N THR A 514 10.61 4.05 9.44
CA THR A 514 11.85 3.49 8.88
C THR A 514 11.67 2.00 8.61
N SER A 515 12.59 1.36 7.89
CA SER A 515 12.39 -0.04 7.45
C SER A 515 12.22 -1.07 8.59
N THR A 516 12.60 -0.71 9.82
CA THR A 516 12.50 -1.51 11.05
C THR A 516 11.51 -0.94 12.08
N THR A 517 10.61 -0.03 11.69
CA THR A 517 9.61 0.52 12.63
C THR A 517 8.70 -0.60 13.15
N ASP A 518 8.66 -0.75 14.48
CA ASP A 518 7.80 -1.65 15.25
C ASP A 518 6.55 -0.91 15.75
N TYR A 519 5.65 -1.57 16.49
CA TYR A 519 4.41 -0.94 16.92
C TYR A 519 4.63 0.23 17.89
N HIS A 520 5.62 0.16 18.79
CA HIS A 520 5.97 1.30 19.64
C HIS A 520 6.58 2.46 18.83
N GLY A 521 7.38 2.16 17.79
CA GLY A 521 7.85 3.14 16.81
C GLY A 521 6.72 3.77 16.02
N ALA A 522 5.67 3.02 15.67
CA ALA A 522 4.48 3.53 15.00
C ALA A 522 3.69 4.49 15.92
N ARG A 523 3.57 4.17 17.22
CA ARG A 523 3.05 5.10 18.24
C ARG A 523 3.85 6.40 18.29
N GLN A 524 5.18 6.32 18.37
CA GLN A 524 6.03 7.52 18.43
C GLN A 524 5.98 8.34 17.12
N GLY A 525 5.92 7.70 15.96
CA GLY A 525 5.83 8.38 14.65
C GLY A 525 4.48 9.07 14.41
N THR A 526 3.37 8.43 14.81
CA THR A 526 2.03 9.03 14.69
C THR A 526 1.79 10.13 15.73
N LEU A 527 2.34 10.03 16.94
CA LEU A 527 2.32 11.13 17.94
C LEU A 527 3.08 12.37 17.44
N LYS A 528 4.22 12.19 16.75
CA LYS A 528 4.96 13.28 16.10
C LYS A 528 4.15 13.88 14.94
N ALA A 529 3.69 13.05 14.01
CA ALA A 529 2.86 13.51 12.88
C ALA A 529 1.61 14.29 13.32
N ALA A 530 0.92 13.85 14.37
CA ALA A 530 -0.22 14.58 14.94
C ALA A 530 0.21 15.88 15.66
N THR A 531 1.40 15.90 16.27
CA THR A 531 1.99 17.10 16.88
C THR A 531 2.33 18.16 15.82
N ASP A 532 2.86 17.75 14.66
CA ASP A 532 3.20 18.67 13.57
C ASP A 532 1.94 19.23 12.88
N LEU A 533 0.93 18.38 12.64
CA LEU A 533 -0.31 18.75 11.94
C LEU A 533 -1.29 19.57 12.79
N TYR A 534 -1.35 19.32 14.11
CA TYR A 534 -2.39 19.89 14.99
C TYR A 534 -1.85 20.54 16.28
N GLY A 535 -0.55 20.41 16.56
CA GLY A 535 0.09 20.90 17.79
C GLY A 535 0.09 19.89 18.94
N ALA A 536 1.14 19.93 19.78
CA ALA A 536 1.39 18.94 20.84
C ALA A 536 0.27 18.81 21.89
N ASN A 537 -0.52 19.86 22.11
CA ASN A 537 -1.60 19.90 23.12
C ASN A 537 -3.00 19.68 22.52
N SER A 538 -3.10 19.26 21.25
CA SER A 538 -4.34 19.08 20.48
C SER A 538 -5.28 17.99 21.03
N ALA A 539 -6.44 17.80 20.42
CA ALA A 539 -7.29 16.64 20.67
C ALA A 539 -6.74 15.40 19.93
N GLU A 540 -6.15 15.64 18.77
CA GLU A 540 -5.60 14.66 17.83
C GLU A 540 -4.42 13.89 18.42
N VAL A 541 -3.45 14.58 19.04
CA VAL A 541 -2.34 13.92 19.76
C VAL A 541 -2.86 13.05 20.90
N LYS A 542 -3.88 13.50 21.64
CA LYS A 542 -4.49 12.73 22.74
C LYS A 542 -5.27 11.52 22.24
N ALA A 543 -5.95 11.63 21.11
CA ALA A 543 -6.67 10.54 20.48
C ALA A 543 -5.72 9.48 19.92
N VAL A 544 -4.59 9.86 19.32
CA VAL A 544 -3.52 8.94 18.93
C VAL A 544 -2.97 8.20 20.15
N ASP A 545 -2.67 8.91 21.23
CA ASP A 545 -2.15 8.32 22.47
C ASP A 545 -3.11 7.30 23.10
N ALA A 546 -4.41 7.64 23.12
CA ALA A 546 -5.49 6.81 23.63
C ALA A 546 -5.80 5.60 22.73
N ALA A 547 -5.87 5.77 21.41
CA ALA A 547 -6.13 4.67 20.47
C ALA A 547 -5.00 3.62 20.52
N TRP A 548 -3.73 4.05 20.57
CA TRP A 548 -2.61 3.11 20.75
C TRP A 548 -2.67 2.40 22.11
N ALA A 549 -3.05 3.10 23.18
CA ALA A 549 -3.22 2.47 24.49
C ALA A 549 -4.38 1.45 24.50
N GLY A 550 -5.46 1.75 23.76
CA GLY A 550 -6.61 0.86 23.55
C GLY A 550 -6.25 -0.42 22.80
N VAL A 551 -5.29 -0.37 21.87
CA VAL A 551 -4.70 -1.57 21.24
C VAL A 551 -3.46 -2.12 21.98
N ASN A 552 -3.28 -1.75 23.26
CA ASN A 552 -2.20 -2.21 24.14
C ASN A 552 -0.76 -1.81 23.75
N VAL A 553 -0.56 -0.95 22.74
CA VAL A 553 0.74 -0.34 22.45
C VAL A 553 0.92 0.86 23.38
N LYS A 554 1.43 0.61 24.59
CA LYS A 554 1.59 1.63 25.66
C LYS A 554 2.99 2.30 25.59
N PRO A 555 3.21 3.44 26.27
CA PRO A 555 4.47 4.20 26.19
C PRO A 555 5.75 3.42 26.56
#